data_AF-A0A9X7N124-F1
#
_entry.id   AF-A0A9X7N124-F1
#
_cell.length_a   1.000
_cell.length_b   1.000
_cell.length_c   1.000
_cell.angle_alpha   90.00
_cell.angle_beta   90.00
_cell.angle_gamma   90.00
#
_symmetry.space_group_name_H-M   'P 1'
#
loop_
_entity.id
_entity.type
_entity.pdbx_description
1 polymer ?
#
loop_
_entity_poly.entity_id
_entity_poly.type
_entity_poly.pdbx_seq_one_letter_code
_entity_poly.pdbx_strand_id
1 'polypeptide(L)'
;MRVFVSYTQRDGLVTREKLELLNSHLKTSCTPFIHLIHGEKAKYQQANVILNIIKSKAVLLVKSPETTSSPWVKLELSIAKKLSIPILEISIEDIDNKDKIQKSLLSTQQMKIKPTNSLKAG
;
A
#
# COMPACT_ATOMS: atom_id res chain seq x y z
N MET A 1 -5.76 11.14 -0.69
CA MET A 1 -4.43 10.62 -1.11
C MET A 1 -4.62 9.25 -1.76
N ARG A 2 -4.01 8.94 -2.92
CA ARG A 2 -4.09 7.60 -3.50
C ARG A 2 -3.10 6.65 -2.85
N VAL A 3 -3.56 5.46 -2.45
CA VAL A 3 -2.75 4.41 -1.83
C VAL A 3 -2.95 3.12 -2.61
N PHE A 4 -1.86 2.55 -3.11
CA PHE A 4 -1.88 1.23 -3.73
C PHE A 4 -1.74 0.16 -2.64
N VAL A 5 -2.60 -0.85 -2.62
CA VAL A 5 -2.54 -1.93 -1.64
C VAL A 5 -1.90 -3.16 -2.28
N SER A 6 -0.72 -3.53 -1.80
CA SER A 6 0.02 -4.73 -2.20
C SER A 6 -0.23 -5.84 -1.19
N TYR A 7 -0.49 -7.05 -1.69
CA TYR A 7 -0.81 -8.22 -0.88
C TYR A 7 -0.57 -9.50 -1.70
N THR A 8 -0.63 -10.66 -1.04
CA THR A 8 -0.63 -11.97 -1.70
C THR A 8 -1.80 -12.79 -1.18
N GLN A 9 -2.42 -13.61 -2.03
CA GLN A 9 -3.44 -14.59 -1.60
C GLN A 9 -2.88 -16.02 -1.52
N ARG A 10 -1.57 -16.19 -1.75
CA ARG A 10 -0.91 -17.51 -1.87
C ARG A 10 -1.01 -18.37 -0.61
N ASP A 11 -1.05 -17.74 0.56
CA ASP A 11 -1.17 -18.42 1.86
C ASP A 11 -2.63 -18.54 2.35
N GLY A 12 -3.60 -18.03 1.59
CA GLY A 12 -5.02 -18.05 1.98
C GLY A 12 -5.37 -17.14 3.17
N LEU A 13 -4.41 -16.44 3.76
CA LEU A 13 -4.66 -15.59 4.93
C LEU A 13 -5.27 -14.25 4.54
N VAL A 14 -4.91 -13.73 3.36
CA VAL A 14 -5.51 -12.52 2.77
C VAL A 14 -6.70 -12.92 1.90
N THR A 15 -7.90 -12.89 2.49
CA THR A 15 -9.15 -13.20 1.80
C THR A 15 -9.78 -11.96 1.17
N ARG A 16 -10.76 -12.16 0.28
CA ARG A 16 -11.52 -11.04 -0.30
C ARG A 16 -12.26 -10.26 0.79
N GLU A 17 -12.86 -10.93 1.77
CA GLU A 17 -13.59 -10.25 2.85
C GLU A 17 -12.67 -9.33 3.66
N LYS A 18 -11.45 -9.79 3.99
CA LYS A 18 -10.45 -8.98 4.68
C LYS A 18 -10.01 -7.77 3.85
N LEU A 19 -9.87 -7.93 2.54
CA LEU A 19 -9.54 -6.82 1.64
C LEU A 19 -10.70 -5.81 1.51
N GLU A 20 -11.95 -6.25 1.53
CA GLU A 20 -13.12 -5.37 1.51
C GLU A 20 -13.27 -4.59 2.82
N LEU A 21 -13.00 -5.24 3.96
CA LEU A 21 -12.94 -4.57 5.25
C LEU A 21 -11.81 -3.52 5.27
N LEU A 22 -10.61 -3.89 4.85
CA LEU A 22 -9.49 -2.96 4.71
C LEU A 22 -9.82 -1.79 3.79
N ASN A 23 -10.45 -2.05 2.64
CA ASN A 23 -10.93 -1.02 1.72
C ASN A 23 -11.85 -0.02 2.41
N SER A 24 -12.78 -0.51 3.23
CA SER A 24 -13.74 0.31 3.98
C SER A 24 -13.03 1.18 5.03
N HIS A 25 -12.06 0.61 5.77
CA HIS A 25 -11.24 1.38 6.71
C HIS A 25 -10.42 2.46 6.01
N LEU A 26 -9.75 2.11 4.90
CA LEU A 26 -8.89 3.03 4.14
C LEU A 26 -9.68 4.18 3.49
N LYS A 27 -10.88 3.93 2.98
CA LYS A 27 -11.75 4.96 2.36
C LYS A 27 -12.07 6.13 3.30
N THR A 28 -11.97 5.93 4.61
CA THR A 28 -12.17 7.02 5.59
C THR A 28 -11.05 8.08 5.59
N SER A 29 -9.88 7.76 5.03
CA SER A 29 -8.70 8.63 5.11
C SER A 29 -7.96 8.78 3.76
N CYS A 30 -8.18 7.87 2.82
CA CYS A 30 -7.49 7.85 1.53
C CYS A 30 -8.35 7.26 0.41
N THR A 31 -7.79 7.20 -0.79
CA THR A 31 -8.39 6.57 -1.97
C THR A 31 -7.61 5.29 -2.25
N PRO A 32 -8.00 4.14 -1.66
CA PRO A 32 -7.29 2.88 -1.86
C PRO A 32 -7.50 2.30 -3.26
N PHE A 33 -6.47 1.66 -3.79
CA PHE A 33 -6.55 0.79 -4.95
C PHE A 33 -6.12 -0.62 -4.57
N ILE A 34 -7.03 -1.58 -4.62
CA ILE A 34 -6.81 -3.01 -4.37
C ILE A 34 -7.13 -3.74 -5.68
N HIS A 35 -6.16 -4.47 -6.23
CA HIS A 35 -6.31 -5.08 -7.55
C HIS A 35 -7.49 -6.07 -7.63
N LEU A 36 -7.67 -6.92 -6.61
CA LEU A 36 -8.79 -7.88 -6.55
C LEU A 36 -10.16 -7.21 -6.48
N ILE A 37 -10.27 -6.00 -5.92
CA ILE A 37 -11.56 -5.31 -5.74
C ILE A 37 -11.86 -4.39 -6.94
N HIS A 38 -10.85 -3.70 -7.45
CA HIS A 38 -11.03 -2.62 -8.42
C HIS A 38 -10.52 -2.97 -9.83
N GLY A 39 -9.75 -4.06 -9.99
CA GLY A 39 -8.94 -4.33 -11.17
C GLY A 39 -9.31 -5.56 -12.00
N GLU A 40 -10.25 -6.40 -11.56
CA GLU A 40 -10.55 -7.71 -12.19
C GLU A 40 -10.96 -7.63 -13.67
N LYS A 41 -11.58 -6.53 -14.10
CA LYS A 41 -12.10 -6.37 -15.48
C LYS A 41 -11.12 -5.70 -16.46
N ALA A 42 -9.88 -5.42 -16.05
CA ALA A 42 -8.94 -4.72 -16.90
C ALA A 42 -8.35 -5.63 -17.99
N LYS A 43 -8.50 -5.24 -19.27
CA LYS A 43 -7.96 -5.96 -20.44
C LYS A 43 -6.43 -6.18 -20.38
N TYR A 44 -5.70 -5.25 -19.75
CA TYR A 44 -4.26 -5.33 -19.53
C TYR A 44 -3.96 -5.26 -18.03
N GLN A 45 -4.15 -6.37 -17.32
CA GLN A 45 -4.06 -6.43 -15.85
C GLN A 45 -2.72 -5.90 -15.32
N GLN A 46 -1.60 -6.32 -15.92
CA GLN A 46 -0.27 -5.91 -15.46
C GLN A 46 0.02 -4.42 -15.69
N ALA A 47 -0.27 -3.90 -16.88
CA ALA A 47 -0.10 -2.48 -17.18
C ALA A 47 -0.99 -1.61 -16.29
N ASN A 48 -2.22 -2.07 -16.01
CA ASN A 48 -3.13 -1.37 -15.11
C ASN A 48 -2.57 -1.32 -13.68
N VAL A 49 -2.00 -2.41 -13.16
CA VAL A 49 -1.37 -2.40 -11.83
C VAL A 49 -0.19 -1.43 -11.77
N ILE A 50 0.72 -1.47 -12.75
CA ILE A 50 1.88 -0.56 -12.81
C ILE A 50 1.41 0.91 -12.83
N LEU A 51 0.41 1.24 -13.66
CA LEU A 51 -0.15 2.58 -13.72
C LEU A 51 -0.77 3.03 -12.39
N ASN A 52 -1.41 2.13 -11.65
CA ASN A 52 -1.98 2.46 -10.34
C ASN A 52 -0.90 2.66 -9.27
N ILE A 53 0.22 1.94 -9.34
CA ILE A 53 1.38 2.20 -8.48
C ILE A 53 1.94 3.60 -8.77
N ILE A 54 2.21 3.93 -10.04
CA ILE A 54 2.73 5.24 -10.46
C ILE A 54 1.82 6.39 -10.01
N LYS A 55 0.49 6.20 -10.09
CA LYS A 55 -0.51 7.20 -9.67
C LYS A 55 -0.68 7.30 -8.15
N SER A 56 -0.07 6.41 -7.38
CA SER A 56 -0.22 6.36 -5.93
C SER A 56 0.85 7.17 -5.22
N LYS A 57 0.47 7.77 -4.09
CA LYS A 57 1.39 8.56 -3.24
C LYS A 57 2.05 7.70 -2.16
N ALA A 58 1.57 6.49 -1.96
CA ALA A 58 2.13 5.48 -1.06
C ALA A 58 1.69 4.08 -1.52
N VAL A 59 2.46 3.07 -1.14
CA VAL A 59 2.09 1.65 -1.21
C VAL A 59 1.85 1.16 0.22
N LEU A 60 0.73 0.49 0.46
CA LEU A 60 0.45 -0.24 1.70
C LEU A 60 0.63 -1.73 1.44
N LEU A 61 1.64 -2.33 2.06
CA LEU A 61 1.90 -3.76 2.03
C LEU A 61 1.18 -4.45 3.19
N VAL A 62 0.30 -5.39 2.87
CA VAL A 62 -0.25 -6.33 3.85
C VAL A 62 0.71 -7.51 3.97
N LYS A 63 1.42 -7.59 5.09
CA LYS A 63 2.39 -8.66 5.35
C LYS A 63 1.69 -9.92 5.85
N SER A 64 2.01 -11.01 5.17
CA SER A 64 1.68 -12.39 5.50
C SER A 64 2.90 -13.27 5.20
N PRO A 65 2.95 -14.54 5.65
CA PRO A 65 4.10 -15.42 5.47
C PRO A 65 4.59 -15.53 4.01
N GLU A 66 3.68 -15.61 3.04
CA GLU A 66 4.03 -15.74 1.61
C GLU A 66 4.22 -14.39 0.90
N THR A 67 4.20 -13.27 1.63
CA THR A 67 4.32 -11.94 1.01
C THR A 67 5.69 -11.76 0.35
N THR A 68 6.75 -12.22 1.00
CA THR A 68 8.14 -12.10 0.50
C THR A 68 8.47 -13.15 -0.56
N SER A 69 7.66 -14.19 -0.75
CA SER A 69 7.84 -15.19 -1.80
C SER A 69 7.15 -14.78 -3.10
N SER A 70 6.07 -14.00 -3.02
CA SER A 70 5.26 -13.57 -4.17
C SER A 70 6.08 -12.74 -5.19
N PRO A 71 6.30 -13.25 -6.41
CA PRO A 71 7.00 -12.50 -7.46
C PRO A 71 6.29 -11.20 -7.82
N TRP A 72 4.96 -11.20 -7.73
CA TRP A 72 4.14 -10.03 -8.00
C TRP A 72 4.36 -8.93 -6.96
N VAL A 73 4.28 -9.27 -5.67
CA VAL A 73 4.58 -8.32 -4.58
C VAL A 73 6.00 -7.78 -4.73
N LYS A 74 6.99 -8.63 -5.04
CA LYS A 74 8.38 -8.17 -5.28
C LYS A 74 8.46 -7.15 -6.41
N LEU A 75 7.76 -7.37 -7.52
CA LEU A 75 7.72 -6.43 -8.64
C LEU A 75 7.10 -5.09 -8.21
N GLU A 76 5.95 -5.13 -7.54
CA GLU A 76 5.24 -3.93 -7.07
C GLU A 76 6.11 -3.10 -6.13
N LEU A 77 6.74 -3.74 -5.13
CA LEU A 77 7.66 -3.08 -4.20
C LEU A 77 8.92 -2.57 -4.89
N SER A 78 9.44 -3.28 -5.91
CA SER A 78 10.59 -2.83 -6.67
C SER A 78 10.27 -1.56 -7.49
N ILE A 79 9.08 -1.48 -8.09
CA ILE A 79 8.61 -0.28 -8.80
C ILE A 79 8.46 0.87 -7.81
N ALA A 80 7.81 0.64 -6.66
CA ALA A 80 7.63 1.66 -5.64
C ALA A 80 8.98 2.23 -5.16
N LYS A 81 9.97 1.36 -4.89
CA LYS A 81 11.33 1.77 -4.52
C LYS A 81 12.01 2.58 -5.60
N LYS A 82 11.93 2.16 -6.87
CA LYS A 82 12.52 2.90 -8.01
C LYS A 82 11.92 4.29 -8.19
N LEU A 83 10.65 4.45 -7.85
CA LEU A 83 9.92 5.71 -7.95
C LEU A 83 9.94 6.53 -6.64
N SER A 84 10.70 6.09 -5.62
CA SER A 84 10.73 6.70 -4.29
C SER A 84 9.32 6.87 -3.66
N ILE A 85 8.41 5.94 -3.97
CA ILE A 85 7.08 5.89 -3.37
C ILE A 85 7.22 5.22 -2.00
N PRO A 86 6.75 5.86 -0.91
CA PRO A 86 6.85 5.29 0.42
C PRO A 86 6.05 3.99 0.53
N ILE A 87 6.66 2.98 1.15
CA ILE A 87 6.05 1.69 1.45
C ILE A 87 5.71 1.65 2.94
N LEU A 88 4.42 1.53 3.23
CA LEU A 88 3.87 1.29 4.56
C LEU A 88 3.63 -0.20 4.72
N GLU A 89 3.80 -0.72 5.93
CA GLU A 89 3.54 -2.12 6.22
C GLU A 89 2.48 -2.24 7.31
N ILE A 90 1.59 -3.21 7.16
CA ILE A 90 0.70 -3.69 8.22
C ILE A 90 0.75 -5.21 8.23
N SER A 91 0.60 -5.82 9.40
CA SER A 91 0.50 -7.27 9.52
C SER A 91 -0.90 -7.75 9.15
N ILE A 92 -1.03 -8.97 8.65
CA ILE A 92 -2.33 -9.59 8.35
C ILE A 92 -3.20 -9.74 9.61
N GLU A 93 -2.57 -9.87 10.77
CA GLU A 93 -3.24 -9.90 12.08
C GLU A 93 -3.87 -8.55 12.46
N ASP A 94 -3.46 -7.46 11.81
CA ASP A 94 -3.91 -6.09 12.08
C ASP A 94 -4.80 -5.52 10.97
N ILE A 95 -5.21 -6.32 9.99
CA ILE A 95 -5.95 -5.87 8.81
C ILE A 95 -7.35 -5.32 9.13
N ASP A 96 -7.93 -5.74 10.25
CA ASP A 96 -9.21 -5.29 10.80
C ASP A 96 -9.04 -4.18 11.86
N ASN A 97 -7.82 -3.90 12.30
CA ASN A 97 -7.54 -2.90 13.32
C ASN A 97 -7.43 -1.49 12.71
N LYS A 98 -8.57 -0.79 12.67
CA LYS A 98 -8.71 0.56 12.11
C LYS A 98 -7.67 1.55 12.67
N ASP A 99 -7.42 1.53 13.98
CA ASP A 99 -6.50 2.48 14.62
C ASP A 99 -5.05 2.27 14.18
N LYS A 100 -4.62 1.01 14.06
CA LYS A 100 -3.28 0.68 13.54
C LYS A 100 -3.12 1.11 12.08
N ILE A 101 -4.14 0.87 11.25
CA ILE A 101 -4.14 1.29 9.85
C ILE A 101 -4.01 2.82 9.73
N GLN A 102 -4.78 3.56 10.53
CA GLN A 102 -4.73 5.03 10.53
C GLN A 102 -3.38 5.57 11.00
N LYS A 103 -2.80 4.99 12.06
CA LYS A 103 -1.45 5.37 12.53
C LYS A 103 -0.39 5.15 11.45
N SER A 104 -0.45 4.02 10.74
CA SER A 104 0.45 3.73 9.62
C SER A 104 0.33 4.80 8.51
N LEU A 105 -0.89 5.18 8.13
CA LEU A 105 -1.13 6.24 7.14
C LEU A 105 -0.68 7.64 7.59
N LEU A 106 -0.82 7.98 8.87
CA LEU A 106 -0.43 9.29 9.42
C LEU A 106 1.10 9.46 9.43
N SER A 107 1.85 8.39 9.68
CA SER A 107 3.32 8.43 9.64
C SER A 107 3.85 8.89 8.27
N THR A 108 3.19 8.48 7.18
CA THR A 108 3.51 8.91 5.81
C THR A 108 3.26 10.39 5.53
N GLN A 109 2.30 11.02 6.21
CA GLN A 109 2.00 12.45 6.03
C GLN A 109 3.04 13.31 6.74
N GLN A 110 3.54 12.86 7.90
CA GLN A 110 4.54 13.57 8.69
C GLN A 110 5.95 13.48 8.11
N MET A 111 6.29 12.41 7.36
CA MET A 111 7.56 12.35 6.64
C MET A 111 7.71 13.43 5.55
N LYS A 112 6.63 14.07 5.10
CA LYS A 112 6.67 15.22 4.19
C LYS A 112 6.88 16.57 4.90
N ILE A 113 6.87 16.61 6.23
CA ILE A 113 6.94 17.81 7.07
C ILE A 113 8.19 17.75 7.97
N LYS A 114 9.35 17.38 7.43
CA LYS A 114 10.60 17.83 8.05
C LYS A 114 11.03 19.10 7.32
N PRO A 115 10.93 20.30 7.92
CA PRO A 115 11.67 21.43 7.40
C PRO A 115 13.15 21.06 7.45
N THR A 116 13.80 21.05 6.30
CA THR A 116 15.24 21.12 6.18
C THR A 116 15.66 22.43 6.83
N ASN A 117 16.05 22.40 8.11
CA ASN A 117 16.84 23.48 8.69
C ASN A 117 18.23 23.42 8.04
N SER A 118 18.32 24.00 6.85
CA SER A 118 19.57 24.43 6.24
C SER A 118 20.06 25.69 6.91
N LEU A 119 21.37 25.71 7.17
CA LEU A 119 22.24 26.86 7.44
C LEU A 119 22.12 27.50 8.83
N LYS A 120 22.89 26.97 9.79
CA LYS A 120 23.62 27.86 10.70
C LYS A 120 24.85 28.36 9.96
N ALA A 121 24.82 29.64 9.61
CA ALA A 121 26.01 30.41 9.26
C ALA A 121 27.01 30.33 10.41
N GLY A 122 28.26 30.03 10.08
CA GLY A 122 29.44 30.12 10.92
C GLY A 122 30.56 30.72 10.09
#